data_AF-A0A0H3KAB8-F1
#
_entry.id   AF-A0A0H3KAB8-F1
#
_cell.length_a   1.000
_cell.length_b   1.000
_cell.length_c   1.000
_cell.angle_alpha   90.00
_cell.angle_beta   90.00
_cell.angle_gamma   90.00
#
_symmetry.space_group_name_H-M   'P 1'
#
loop_
_entity.id
_entity.type
_entity.pdbx_description
1 polymer ?
#
loop_
_entity_poly.entity_id
_entity_poly.type
_entity_poly.pdbx_seq_one_letter_code
_entity_poly.pdbx_strand_id
1 'polypeptide(L)'
;MKMNKLVKSSVATSMALLLLSGTANAEGKITPVSVKKVDDKVTLYKTTATADSDKFKISQILTFNFIKDKSYDKDTLVLKATGNINSGFVKPNPNDYDFSKLYWGAKYNVSISSQSNDSVNVVDYAPKNQNEEFQVQNTLGYTFGGDISISNGLSGGLNGNTAFSETINYKQESYRTTLSRNTNYKNVGWGVEAHKIMNNGWGPYGRDSFHPTYGNELFLAGRQSSAYAGQNFIAQHQMPLLSRSNFNPEFLSVLSHRQDGAKKSKITVTYQREMDLYQIRWNGFYWAGANYKNFKTRTFKSTYEIDWENHKVKLLDTKETENNK
;
A
#
# COMPACT_ATOMS: atom_id res chain seq x y z
N MET A 1 17.68 -34.80 39.39
CA MET A 1 16.84 -33.72 38.85
C MET A 1 17.58 -33.12 37.65
N LYS A 2 17.26 -33.56 36.42
CA LYS A 2 17.94 -33.14 35.18
C LYS A 2 17.08 -32.08 34.51
N MET A 3 17.60 -30.86 34.41
CA MET A 3 16.92 -29.71 33.81
C MET A 3 17.42 -29.59 32.36
N ASN A 4 16.63 -30.08 31.41
CA ASN A 4 16.90 -29.91 29.97
C ASN A 4 16.65 -28.44 29.60
N LYS A 5 17.73 -27.69 29.33
CA LYS A 5 17.64 -26.38 28.66
C LYS A 5 17.29 -26.62 27.19
N LEU A 6 16.01 -26.44 26.85
CA LEU A 6 15.55 -26.29 25.47
C LEU A 6 15.98 -24.91 24.97
N VAL A 7 17.03 -24.88 24.15
CA VAL A 7 17.41 -23.72 23.35
C VAL A 7 16.31 -23.50 22.31
N LYS A 8 15.42 -22.55 22.57
CA LYS A 8 14.46 -22.06 21.57
C LYS A 8 15.23 -21.24 20.53
N SER A 9 15.51 -21.82 19.38
CA SER A 9 16.05 -21.09 18.23
C SER A 9 14.95 -20.18 17.66
N SER A 10 14.92 -18.94 18.10
CA SER A 10 14.15 -17.88 17.43
C SER A 10 14.84 -17.55 16.11
N VAL A 11 14.25 -17.97 14.99
CA VAL A 11 14.64 -17.45 13.68
C VAL A 11 14.12 -16.02 13.60
N ALA A 12 14.97 -15.07 13.99
CA ALA A 12 14.76 -13.66 13.71
C ALA A 12 14.83 -13.50 12.19
N THR A 13 13.68 -13.30 11.55
CA THR A 13 13.62 -12.90 10.14
C THR A 13 14.23 -11.51 10.04
N SER A 14 15.54 -11.46 9.79
CA SER A 14 16.29 -10.23 9.60
C SER A 14 15.65 -9.47 8.43
N MET A 15 15.00 -8.35 8.73
CA MET A 15 14.58 -7.37 7.73
C MET A 15 15.84 -6.74 7.16
N ALA A 16 16.38 -7.32 6.08
CA ALA A 16 17.36 -6.64 5.26
C ALA A 16 16.66 -5.45 4.58
N LEU A 17 16.90 -4.25 5.12
CA LEU A 17 16.55 -2.99 4.49
C LEU A 17 17.46 -2.85 3.25
N LEU A 18 17.00 -3.27 2.08
CA LEU A 18 17.69 -3.00 0.82
C LEU A 18 17.56 -1.51 0.51
N LEU A 19 18.54 -0.72 0.97
CA LEU A 19 18.81 0.62 0.45
C LEU A 19 19.33 0.46 -0.99
N LEU A 20 18.43 0.51 -1.97
CA LEU A 20 18.81 0.63 -3.37
C LEU A 20 19.11 2.10 -3.66
N SER A 21 20.36 2.51 -3.42
CA SER A 21 20.97 3.66 -4.08
C SER A 21 21.75 3.14 -5.29
N GLY A 22 21.17 3.31 -6.48
CA GLY A 22 21.82 3.00 -7.74
C GLY A 22 20.90 3.29 -8.92
N THR A 23 21.21 4.35 -9.66
CA THR A 23 20.62 4.62 -10.98
C THR A 23 21.08 3.53 -11.95
N ALA A 24 20.23 2.56 -12.23
CA ALA A 24 20.39 1.60 -13.30
C ALA A 24 18.99 1.24 -13.80
N ASN A 25 18.81 1.19 -15.11
CA ASN A 25 17.52 0.93 -15.77
C ASN A 25 16.70 -0.13 -15.03
N ALA A 26 15.45 0.22 -14.69
CA ALA A 26 14.52 -0.59 -13.92
C ALA A 26 14.08 -1.86 -14.69
N GLU A 27 14.96 -2.85 -14.77
CA GLU A 27 14.58 -4.23 -15.09
C GLU A 27 14.05 -4.88 -13.81
N GLY A 28 12.76 -5.22 -13.78
CA GLY A 28 12.14 -5.87 -12.64
C GLY A 28 12.88 -7.15 -12.24
N LYS A 29 13.20 -7.31 -10.96
CA LYS A 29 13.95 -8.47 -10.45
C LYS A 29 12.99 -9.50 -9.88
N ILE A 30 13.10 -10.75 -10.35
CA ILE A 30 12.32 -11.89 -9.83
C ILE A 30 13.31 -12.86 -9.20
N THR A 31 13.08 -13.19 -7.93
CA THR A 31 13.90 -14.16 -7.20
C THR A 31 13.59 -15.59 -7.64
N PRO A 32 14.55 -16.53 -7.54
CA PRO A 32 14.27 -17.95 -7.74
C PRO A 32 13.21 -18.46 -6.75
N VAL A 33 12.43 -19.46 -7.15
CA VAL A 33 11.42 -20.08 -6.29
C VAL A 33 12.09 -20.74 -5.09
N SER A 34 11.72 -20.32 -3.89
CA SER A 34 12.08 -20.99 -2.65
C SER A 34 10.98 -21.98 -2.26
N VAL A 35 11.37 -23.24 -2.01
CA VAL A 35 10.42 -24.31 -1.63
C VAL A 35 10.60 -24.63 -0.16
N LYS A 36 9.49 -24.61 0.59
CA LYS A 36 9.44 -25.02 2.00
C LYS A 36 8.31 -26.01 2.18
N LYS A 37 8.64 -27.24 2.59
CA LYS A 37 7.64 -28.18 3.12
C LYS A 37 7.23 -27.65 4.50
N VAL A 38 5.96 -27.27 4.64
CA VAL A 38 5.41 -26.88 5.94
C VAL A 38 5.21 -28.14 6.78
N ASP A 39 4.63 -29.16 6.15
CA ASP A 39 4.38 -30.50 6.67
C ASP A 39 4.15 -31.49 5.50
N ASP A 40 3.61 -32.67 5.79
CA ASP A 40 3.38 -33.73 4.79
C ASP A 40 2.26 -33.41 3.77
N LYS A 41 1.37 -32.47 4.08
CA LYS A 41 0.22 -32.07 3.28
C LYS A 41 0.44 -30.76 2.56
N VAL A 42 1.10 -29.79 3.20
CA VAL A 42 1.26 -28.42 2.69
C VAL A 42 2.70 -28.13 2.28
N THR A 43 2.85 -27.67 1.03
CA THR A 43 4.12 -27.15 0.49
C THR A 43 3.95 -25.70 0.08
N LEU A 44 4.87 -24.86 0.53
CA LEU A 44 4.96 -23.45 0.18
C LEU A 44 6.01 -23.24 -0.92
N TYR A 45 5.63 -22.50 -1.96
CA TYR A 45 6.54 -22.00 -2.99
C TYR A 45 6.50 -20.47 -2.94
N LYS A 46 7.64 -19.87 -2.63
CA LYS A 46 7.76 -18.42 -2.45
C LYS A 46 8.61 -17.81 -3.53
N THR A 47 8.09 -16.74 -4.14
CA THR A 47 8.84 -15.88 -5.06
C THR A 47 8.58 -14.42 -4.73
N THR A 48 9.63 -13.61 -4.67
CA THR A 48 9.52 -12.15 -4.60
C THR A 48 9.86 -11.54 -5.95
N ALA A 49 9.00 -10.64 -6.43
CA ALA A 49 9.21 -9.84 -7.63
C ALA A 49 9.23 -8.35 -7.27
N THR A 50 10.12 -7.58 -7.91
CA THR A 50 10.16 -6.13 -7.80
C THR A 50 9.94 -5.47 -9.15
N ALA A 51 9.23 -4.36 -9.16
CA ALA A 51 9.08 -3.48 -10.30
C ALA A 51 8.87 -2.06 -9.80
N ASP A 52 9.45 -1.08 -10.48
CA ASP A 52 9.38 0.31 -10.03
C ASP A 52 9.30 1.30 -11.20
N SER A 53 8.85 2.50 -10.85
CA SER A 53 8.87 3.68 -11.69
C SER A 53 9.78 4.70 -11.06
N ASP A 54 10.95 4.89 -11.66
CA ASP A 54 11.90 5.90 -11.22
C ASP A 54 11.35 7.32 -11.39
N LYS A 55 10.57 7.56 -12.43
CA LYS A 55 9.92 8.86 -12.71
C LYS A 55 8.88 9.19 -11.64
N PHE A 56 8.04 8.23 -11.26
CA PHE A 56 6.99 8.47 -10.28
C PHE A 56 7.41 8.21 -8.84
N LYS A 57 8.59 7.62 -8.61
CA LYS A 57 9.08 7.20 -7.29
C LYS A 57 8.05 6.28 -6.63
N ILE A 58 7.64 5.26 -7.38
CA ILE A 58 6.74 4.19 -6.93
C ILE A 58 7.49 2.88 -7.10
N SER A 59 7.59 2.08 -6.05
CA SER A 59 8.16 0.73 -6.11
C SER A 59 7.17 -0.29 -5.58
N GLN A 60 7.04 -1.39 -6.31
CA GLN A 60 6.28 -2.57 -5.91
C GLN A 60 7.27 -3.66 -5.50
N ILE A 61 7.06 -4.21 -4.31
CA ILE A 61 7.76 -5.41 -3.83
C ILE A 61 6.67 -6.43 -3.52
N LEU A 62 6.53 -7.41 -4.40
CA LEU A 62 5.44 -8.37 -4.41
C LEU A 62 5.96 -9.72 -3.96
N THR A 63 5.37 -10.27 -2.90
CA THR A 63 5.69 -11.63 -2.44
C THR A 63 4.55 -12.56 -2.80
N PHE A 64 4.82 -13.47 -3.72
CA PHE A 64 3.93 -14.54 -4.14
C PHE A 64 4.20 -15.77 -3.29
N ASN A 65 3.26 -16.09 -2.39
CA ASN A 65 3.31 -17.30 -1.58
C ASN A 65 2.28 -18.29 -2.15
N PHE A 66 2.72 -19.20 -3.00
CA PHE A 66 1.87 -20.29 -3.49
C PHE A 66 1.84 -21.42 -2.46
N ILE A 67 0.64 -21.90 -2.17
CA ILE A 67 0.36 -22.94 -1.20
C ILE A 67 -0.29 -24.09 -1.95
N LYS A 68 0.40 -25.23 -1.93
CA LYS A 68 -0.12 -26.50 -2.43
C LYS A 68 -0.47 -27.39 -1.25
N ASP A 69 -1.75 -27.71 -1.13
CA ASP A 69 -2.29 -28.57 -0.08
C ASP A 69 -2.87 -29.84 -0.71
N LYS A 70 -2.37 -31.01 -0.31
CA LYS A 70 -2.86 -32.31 -0.79
C LYS A 70 -4.32 -32.60 -0.43
N SER A 71 -4.87 -31.88 0.54
CA SER A 71 -6.26 -32.02 1.00
C SER A 71 -7.24 -31.04 0.36
N TYR A 72 -6.78 -30.20 -0.58
CA TYR A 72 -7.60 -29.20 -1.26
C TYR A 72 -7.43 -29.27 -2.78
N ASP A 73 -8.53 -29.14 -3.51
CA ASP A 73 -8.59 -29.26 -4.98
C ASP A 73 -8.20 -27.96 -5.72
N LYS A 74 -7.78 -26.94 -4.98
CA LYS A 74 -7.34 -25.66 -5.52
C LYS A 74 -5.96 -25.26 -4.99
N ASP A 75 -5.20 -24.59 -5.83
CA ASP A 75 -4.00 -23.90 -5.40
C ASP A 75 -4.39 -22.56 -4.76
N THR A 76 -3.69 -22.18 -3.70
CA THR A 76 -3.90 -20.89 -3.04
C THR A 76 -2.68 -20.01 -3.22
N LEU A 77 -2.87 -18.78 -3.66
CA LEU A 77 -1.83 -17.75 -3.72
C LEU A 77 -2.14 -16.67 -2.70
N VAL A 78 -1.28 -16.54 -1.68
CA VAL A 78 -1.26 -15.38 -0.80
C VAL A 78 -0.26 -14.36 -1.35
N LEU A 79 -0.77 -13.32 -2.00
CA LEU A 79 0.02 -12.25 -2.60
C LEU A 79 0.13 -11.07 -1.64
N LYS A 80 1.35 -10.81 -1.14
CA LYS A 80 1.67 -9.62 -0.35
C LYS A 80 2.19 -8.51 -1.25
N ALA A 81 1.49 -7.38 -1.28
CA ALA A 81 1.89 -6.18 -1.99
C ALA A 81 2.51 -5.17 -1.02
N THR A 82 3.82 -4.94 -1.16
CA THR A 82 4.59 -3.96 -0.37
C THR A 82 5.35 -2.96 -1.25
N GLY A 83 6.14 -2.07 -0.64
CA GLY A 83 7.06 -1.19 -1.35
C GLY A 83 6.90 0.28 -0.95
N ASN A 84 6.86 1.17 -1.95
CA ASN A 84 6.81 2.61 -1.73
C ASN A 84 5.89 3.30 -2.73
N ILE A 85 5.12 4.28 -2.25
CA ILE A 85 4.45 5.27 -3.09
C ILE A 85 4.81 6.65 -2.55
N ASN A 86 5.70 7.38 -3.24
CA ASN A 86 6.02 8.75 -2.87
C ASN A 86 4.78 9.65 -2.96
N SER A 87 4.62 10.60 -2.05
CA SER A 87 3.47 11.53 -2.01
C SER A 87 3.37 12.46 -3.22
N GLY A 88 4.46 12.67 -3.94
CA GLY A 88 4.57 13.67 -4.99
C GLY A 88 4.60 15.10 -4.44
N PHE A 89 4.84 15.28 -3.15
CA PHE A 89 4.84 16.59 -2.51
C PHE A 89 5.79 17.57 -3.20
N VAL A 90 5.28 18.77 -3.47
CA VAL A 90 6.05 19.87 -4.03
C VAL A 90 5.93 21.04 -3.07
N LYS A 91 7.06 21.49 -2.55
CA LYS A 91 7.13 22.63 -1.63
C LYS A 91 6.62 23.90 -2.32
N PRO A 92 5.93 24.79 -1.59
CA PRO A 92 5.63 26.12 -2.07
C PRO A 92 6.94 26.90 -2.33
N ASN A 93 6.92 27.82 -3.28
CA ASN A 93 8.05 28.72 -3.53
C ASN A 93 8.01 29.84 -2.48
N PRO A 94 9.05 30.02 -1.63
CA PRO A 94 9.03 30.98 -0.53
C PRO A 94 8.90 32.45 -0.98
N ASN A 95 9.16 32.73 -2.26
CA ASN A 95 9.07 34.08 -2.84
C ASN A 95 7.67 34.44 -3.34
N ASP A 96 6.72 33.50 -3.31
CA ASP A 96 5.34 33.73 -3.72
C ASP A 96 4.64 34.70 -2.74
N TYR A 97 4.24 35.90 -3.21
CA TYR A 97 3.81 37.00 -2.36
C TYR A 97 2.36 36.89 -1.85
N ASP A 98 1.33 37.16 -2.68
CA ASP A 98 -0.08 37.16 -2.26
C ASP A 98 -0.81 35.83 -2.50
N PHE A 99 -0.17 34.91 -3.22
CA PHE A 99 -0.76 33.63 -3.60
C PHE A 99 0.34 32.58 -3.71
N SER A 100 0.15 31.44 -3.09
CA SER A 100 1.05 30.29 -3.25
C SER A 100 0.28 28.99 -3.17
N LYS A 101 0.95 27.90 -3.57
CA LYS A 101 0.36 26.57 -3.67
C LYS A 101 1.38 25.48 -3.40
N LEU A 102 0.90 24.34 -2.95
CA LEU A 102 1.67 23.11 -2.81
C LEU A 102 0.88 21.91 -3.35
N TYR A 103 1.59 20.91 -3.83
CA TYR A 103 1.02 19.60 -4.11
C TYR A 103 1.32 18.67 -2.94
N TRP A 104 0.38 17.79 -2.60
CA TRP A 104 0.55 16.85 -1.50
C TRP A 104 -0.17 15.52 -1.78
N GLY A 105 0.29 14.44 -1.15
CA GLY A 105 -0.25 13.09 -1.36
C GLY A 105 -1.55 12.89 -0.59
N ALA A 106 -2.70 13.12 -1.23
CA ALA A 106 -3.98 13.14 -0.54
C ALA A 106 -4.64 11.76 -0.43
N LYS A 107 -4.43 10.89 -1.40
CA LYS A 107 -4.93 9.51 -1.38
C LYS A 107 -4.00 8.56 -2.12
N TYR A 108 -3.85 7.36 -1.58
CA TYR A 108 -3.12 6.26 -2.21
C TYR A 108 -4.09 5.15 -2.53
N ASN A 109 -3.93 4.51 -3.70
CA ASN A 109 -4.72 3.33 -4.04
C ASN A 109 -3.77 2.18 -4.42
N VAL A 110 -4.09 1.00 -3.89
CA VAL A 110 -3.43 -0.26 -4.25
C VAL A 110 -4.51 -1.23 -4.70
N SER A 111 -4.34 -1.86 -5.86
CA SER A 111 -5.28 -2.89 -6.32
C SER A 111 -4.56 -4.06 -6.96
N ILE A 112 -5.14 -5.25 -6.78
CA ILE A 112 -4.69 -6.52 -7.33
C ILE A 112 -5.89 -7.10 -8.09
N SER A 113 -5.70 -7.35 -9.38
CA SER A 113 -6.73 -7.97 -10.22
C SER A 113 -6.20 -9.17 -10.97
N SER A 114 -7.05 -10.17 -11.14
CA SER A 114 -6.81 -11.35 -11.97
C SER A 114 -7.43 -11.14 -13.35
N GLN A 115 -6.61 -11.27 -14.41
CA GLN A 115 -6.96 -11.06 -15.81
C GLN A 115 -6.88 -12.39 -16.58
N SER A 116 -7.82 -13.30 -16.41
CA SER A 116 -8.02 -14.48 -17.26
C SER A 116 -9.26 -15.26 -16.80
N ASN A 117 -9.57 -16.37 -17.48
CA ASN A 117 -10.77 -17.22 -17.34
C ASN A 117 -11.20 -17.56 -15.90
N ASP A 118 -12.37 -18.18 -15.79
CA ASP A 118 -13.14 -18.39 -14.55
C ASP A 118 -12.44 -19.19 -13.44
N SER A 119 -11.24 -19.75 -13.67
CA SER A 119 -10.57 -20.64 -12.71
C SER A 119 -9.82 -19.93 -11.57
N VAL A 120 -9.54 -18.62 -11.67
CA VAL A 120 -8.83 -17.85 -10.62
C VAL A 120 -9.74 -16.79 -10.00
N ASN A 121 -9.99 -16.87 -8.69
CA ASN A 121 -10.84 -15.92 -7.98
C ASN A 121 -10.15 -15.37 -6.73
N VAL A 122 -10.41 -14.11 -6.40
CA VAL A 122 -10.11 -13.53 -5.10
C VAL A 122 -11.08 -14.14 -4.09
N VAL A 123 -10.54 -14.79 -3.06
CA VAL A 123 -11.34 -15.47 -2.03
C VAL A 123 -11.23 -14.79 -0.66
N ASP A 124 -10.13 -14.09 -0.40
CA ASP A 124 -9.93 -13.35 0.84
C ASP A 124 -8.87 -12.24 0.64
N TYR A 125 -8.74 -11.32 1.58
CA TYR A 125 -7.83 -10.18 1.54
C TYR A 125 -7.68 -9.50 2.91
N ALA A 126 -6.55 -8.82 3.15
CA ALA A 126 -6.31 -8.05 4.37
C ALA A 126 -5.71 -6.66 4.07
N PRO A 127 -6.18 -5.59 4.76
CA PRO A 127 -7.26 -5.59 5.75
C PRO A 127 -8.65 -5.73 5.11
N LYS A 128 -9.60 -6.33 5.83
CA LYS A 128 -11.00 -6.53 5.37
C LYS A 128 -11.87 -5.30 5.55
N ASN A 129 -11.70 -4.62 6.67
CA ASN A 129 -12.57 -3.55 7.12
C ASN A 129 -11.89 -2.19 6.95
N GLN A 130 -12.72 -1.15 6.96
CA GLN A 130 -12.24 0.21 7.12
C GLN A 130 -11.41 0.32 8.41
N ASN A 131 -10.28 1.03 8.34
CA ASN A 131 -9.38 1.19 9.47
C ASN A 131 -8.82 2.62 9.52
N GLU A 132 -8.99 3.29 10.66
CA GLU A 132 -8.52 4.66 10.95
C GLU A 132 -7.38 4.70 11.98
N GLU A 133 -6.91 3.53 12.44
CA GLU A 133 -5.78 3.42 13.37
C GLU A 133 -4.51 3.98 12.73
N PHE A 134 -3.66 4.62 13.53
CA PHE A 134 -2.40 5.20 13.04
C PHE A 134 -1.46 4.13 12.46
N GLN A 135 -1.60 2.90 12.92
CA GLN A 135 -0.87 1.74 12.43
C GLN A 135 -1.83 0.56 12.27
N VAL A 136 -1.82 -0.05 11.09
CA VAL A 136 -2.62 -1.24 10.78
C VAL A 136 -1.72 -2.46 10.92
N GLN A 137 -2.17 -3.43 11.70
CA GLN A 137 -1.49 -4.70 11.89
C GLN A 137 -2.49 -5.85 11.81
N ASN A 138 -2.29 -6.76 10.87
CA ASN A 138 -3.05 -8.00 10.79
C ASN A 138 -2.12 -9.18 10.51
N THR A 139 -2.52 -10.35 10.97
CA THR A 139 -1.93 -11.61 10.53
C THR A 139 -2.99 -12.44 9.83
N LEU A 140 -2.71 -12.82 8.59
CA LEU A 140 -3.48 -13.77 7.81
C LEU A 140 -2.90 -15.17 8.02
N GLY A 141 -3.74 -16.14 8.38
CA GLY A 141 -3.39 -17.54 8.55
C GLY A 141 -4.12 -18.42 7.53
N TYR A 142 -3.40 -19.37 6.96
CA TYR A 142 -3.92 -20.47 6.14
C TYR A 142 -3.90 -21.75 6.97
N THR A 143 -5.00 -22.51 6.97
CA THR A 143 -5.09 -23.83 7.60
C THR A 143 -5.35 -24.93 6.57
N PHE A 144 -5.15 -26.18 6.97
CA PHE A 144 -5.44 -27.34 6.10
C PHE A 144 -6.86 -27.31 5.54
N GLY A 145 -7.00 -27.66 4.27
CA GLY A 145 -8.29 -27.66 3.58
C GLY A 145 -8.68 -26.33 2.95
N GLY A 146 -7.82 -25.31 3.02
CA GLY A 146 -8.02 -24.04 2.30
C GLY A 146 -8.64 -22.90 3.08
N ASP A 147 -8.93 -23.08 4.38
CA ASP A 147 -9.53 -22.04 5.20
C ASP A 147 -8.55 -20.89 5.48
N ILE A 148 -9.08 -19.67 5.43
CA ILE A 148 -8.35 -18.42 5.70
C ILE A 148 -8.89 -17.78 6.97
N SER A 149 -7.98 -17.40 7.86
CA SER A 149 -8.29 -16.67 9.09
C SER A 149 -7.51 -15.35 9.12
N ILE A 150 -8.09 -14.31 9.72
CA ILE A 150 -7.43 -13.03 9.91
C ILE A 150 -7.56 -12.62 11.37
N SER A 151 -6.45 -12.26 11.98
CA SER A 151 -6.37 -11.75 13.35
C SER A 151 -5.77 -10.34 13.36
N ASN A 152 -6.12 -9.56 14.40
CA ASN A 152 -5.53 -8.25 14.64
C ASN A 152 -4.17 -8.40 15.34
N GLY A 153 -3.23 -7.52 15.00
CA GLY A 153 -1.87 -7.53 15.52
C GLY A 153 -0.93 -8.48 14.78
N LEU A 154 0.33 -8.47 15.22
CA LEU A 154 1.38 -9.37 14.73
C LEU A 154 1.39 -10.62 15.60
N SER A 155 1.00 -11.76 15.01
CA SER A 155 1.07 -13.05 15.71
C SER A 155 2.39 -13.75 15.38
N GLY A 156 3.06 -14.24 16.42
CA GLY A 156 4.33 -14.96 16.31
C GLY A 156 4.12 -16.43 15.98
N GLY A 157 3.89 -16.75 14.71
CA GLY A 157 3.91 -18.12 14.22
C GLY A 157 2.77 -19.04 14.69
N LEU A 158 2.65 -20.13 13.95
CA LEU A 158 1.57 -21.12 13.91
C LEU A 158 0.99 -21.48 15.30
N ASN A 159 -0.27 -21.12 15.56
CA ASN A 159 -1.09 -21.91 16.47
C ASN A 159 -1.23 -23.31 15.86
N GLY A 160 -1.46 -24.36 16.67
CA GLY A 160 -1.33 -25.77 16.24
C GLY A 160 -2.15 -26.23 15.02
N ASN A 161 -3.03 -25.39 14.45
CA ASN A 161 -3.82 -25.66 13.26
C ASN A 161 -3.52 -24.74 12.04
N THR A 162 -2.66 -23.72 12.21
CA THR A 162 -2.23 -22.85 11.10
C THR A 162 -1.04 -23.50 10.41
N ALA A 163 -1.07 -23.61 9.09
CA ALA A 163 0.02 -24.16 8.26
C ALA A 163 0.90 -23.05 7.66
N PHE A 164 0.31 -21.90 7.33
CA PHE A 164 1.07 -20.75 6.84
C PHE A 164 0.49 -19.45 7.40
N SER A 165 1.33 -18.44 7.61
CA SER A 165 0.87 -17.12 8.01
C SER A 165 1.69 -16.02 7.33
N GLU A 166 1.02 -14.91 7.02
CA GLU A 166 1.63 -13.69 6.48
C GLU A 166 1.05 -12.47 7.17
N THR A 167 1.88 -11.46 7.43
CA THR A 167 1.47 -10.27 8.19
C THR A 167 1.42 -9.04 7.30
N ILE A 168 0.59 -8.07 7.68
CA ILE A 168 0.68 -6.69 7.19
C ILE A 168 0.98 -5.75 8.34
N ASN A 169 1.82 -4.75 8.08
CA ASN A 169 2.16 -3.71 9.02
C ASN A 169 2.45 -2.40 8.30
N TYR A 170 1.55 -1.42 8.38
CA TYR A 170 1.80 -0.11 7.79
C TYR A 170 1.28 1.03 8.66
N LYS A 171 1.97 2.18 8.59
CA LYS A 171 1.55 3.42 9.24
C LYS A 171 0.68 4.23 8.28
N GLN A 172 -0.36 4.84 8.84
CA GLN A 172 -1.30 5.70 8.13
C GLN A 172 -1.84 6.82 9.04
N GLU A 173 -1.02 7.34 9.96
CA GLU A 173 -1.41 8.44 10.84
C GLU A 173 -2.06 9.60 10.06
N SER A 174 -3.20 10.09 10.56
CA SER A 174 -4.07 11.09 9.92
C SER A 174 -4.77 10.66 8.61
N TYR A 175 -4.60 9.40 8.18
CA TYR A 175 -5.23 8.80 7.00
C TYR A 175 -6.16 7.64 7.40
N ARG A 176 -6.95 7.18 6.44
CA ARG A 176 -7.91 6.09 6.62
C ARG A 176 -7.84 5.11 5.47
N THR A 177 -7.75 3.83 5.79
CA THR A 177 -7.89 2.73 4.83
C THR A 177 -9.36 2.39 4.63
N THR A 178 -9.77 2.26 3.37
CA THR A 178 -11.08 1.80 2.93
C THR A 178 -10.94 0.78 1.82
N LEU A 179 -11.88 -0.15 1.71
CA LEU A 179 -11.95 -1.07 0.59
C LEU A 179 -12.52 -0.34 -0.64
N SER A 180 -11.94 -0.60 -1.80
CA SER A 180 -12.44 -0.09 -3.09
C SER A 180 -13.82 -0.67 -3.37
N ARG A 181 -14.75 0.18 -3.82
CA ARG A 181 -16.10 -0.23 -4.25
C ARG A 181 -16.10 -1.21 -5.42
N ASN A 182 -15.00 -1.28 -6.17
CA ASN A 182 -14.85 -2.21 -7.29
C ASN A 182 -14.31 -3.58 -6.86
N THR A 183 -14.22 -3.85 -5.56
CA THR A 183 -13.78 -5.15 -5.04
C THR A 183 -14.84 -6.22 -5.34
N ASN A 184 -14.41 -7.32 -5.94
CA ASN A 184 -15.23 -8.46 -6.33
C ASN A 184 -14.35 -9.72 -6.46
N TYR A 185 -14.91 -10.80 -7.01
CA TYR A 185 -14.22 -12.09 -7.19
C TYR A 185 -13.01 -12.05 -8.14
N LYS A 186 -12.75 -10.97 -8.88
CA LYS A 186 -11.57 -10.80 -9.76
C LYS A 186 -10.67 -9.65 -9.38
N ASN A 187 -11.09 -8.77 -8.48
CA ASN A 187 -10.36 -7.57 -8.14
C ASN A 187 -10.52 -7.26 -6.66
N VAL A 188 -9.43 -6.90 -6.00
CA VAL A 188 -9.44 -6.28 -4.68
C VAL A 188 -8.62 -5.01 -4.72
N GLY A 189 -9.09 -3.97 -4.05
CA GLY A 189 -8.29 -2.76 -3.90
C GLY A 189 -8.59 -2.01 -2.62
N TRP A 190 -7.63 -1.20 -2.21
CA TRP A 190 -7.68 -0.39 -1.01
C TRP A 190 -7.36 1.05 -1.36
N GLY A 191 -8.07 1.98 -0.73
CA GLY A 191 -7.77 3.41 -0.74
C GLY A 191 -7.34 3.86 0.65
N VAL A 192 -6.18 4.52 0.76
CA VAL A 192 -5.66 5.14 1.98
C VAL A 192 -5.70 6.65 1.80
N GLU A 193 -6.69 7.30 2.42
CA GLU A 193 -7.08 8.68 2.14
C GLU A 193 -6.88 9.58 3.36
N ALA A 194 -6.42 10.81 3.15
CA ALA A 194 -6.30 11.82 4.19
C ALA A 194 -7.65 12.02 4.89
N HIS A 195 -7.66 11.92 6.22
CA HIS A 195 -8.89 11.82 6.98
C HIS A 195 -8.99 12.86 8.11
N LYS A 196 -8.06 12.84 9.07
CA LYS A 196 -8.08 13.68 10.26
C LYS A 196 -6.69 14.29 10.48
N ILE A 197 -6.45 15.46 9.91
CA ILE A 197 -5.15 16.15 9.97
C ILE A 197 -5.24 17.34 10.92
N MET A 198 -4.34 17.39 11.90
CA MET A 198 -4.23 18.52 12.81
C MET A 198 -3.31 19.59 12.23
N ASN A 199 -3.65 20.86 12.45
CA ASN A 199 -2.85 22.03 12.11
C ASN A 199 -2.64 22.86 13.38
N ASN A 200 -1.45 22.79 13.99
CA ASN A 200 -1.08 23.58 15.19
C ASN A 200 -2.13 23.53 16.32
N GLY A 201 -2.72 22.36 16.58
CA GLY A 201 -3.76 22.17 17.59
C GLY A 201 -5.20 22.42 17.10
N TRP A 202 -5.38 22.96 15.90
CA TRP A 202 -6.69 23.13 15.25
C TRP A 202 -7.01 21.94 14.34
N GLY A 203 -8.31 21.66 14.16
CA GLY A 203 -8.81 20.56 13.34
C GLY A 203 -9.69 19.58 14.14
N PRO A 204 -9.83 18.33 13.69
CA PRO A 204 -9.18 17.76 12.50
C PRO A 204 -9.71 18.36 11.20
N TYR A 205 -8.80 18.65 10.29
CA TYR A 205 -9.09 19.04 8.90
C TYR A 205 -8.99 17.84 7.97
N GLY A 206 -9.58 17.97 6.80
CA GLY A 206 -9.50 17.02 5.70
C GLY A 206 -9.57 17.69 4.34
N ARG A 207 -9.65 16.88 3.29
CA ARG A 207 -9.63 17.32 1.90
C ARG A 207 -10.78 18.26 1.53
N ASP A 208 -11.90 18.14 2.25
CA ASP A 208 -13.16 18.86 2.02
C ASP A 208 -13.53 19.79 3.19
N SER A 209 -12.61 20.07 4.12
CA SER A 209 -12.86 21.06 5.18
C SER A 209 -13.18 22.42 4.59
N PHE A 210 -14.13 23.13 5.20
CA PHE A 210 -14.60 24.41 4.71
C PHE A 210 -14.99 25.33 5.87
N HIS A 211 -14.54 26.58 5.77
CA HIS A 211 -14.96 27.70 6.58
C HIS A 211 -15.41 28.83 5.65
N PRO A 212 -16.54 29.52 5.91
CA PRO A 212 -17.07 30.54 5.01
C PRO A 212 -16.08 31.71 4.77
N THR A 213 -15.35 32.12 5.81
CA THR A 213 -14.33 33.19 5.72
C THR A 213 -12.98 32.70 5.20
N TYR A 214 -12.40 31.66 5.82
CA TYR A 214 -11.01 31.24 5.59
C TYR A 214 -10.85 30.05 4.64
N GLY A 215 -11.96 29.51 4.11
CA GLY A 215 -11.95 28.36 3.21
C GLY A 215 -11.44 27.08 3.89
N ASN A 216 -10.62 26.31 3.19
CA ASN A 216 -9.98 25.12 3.75
C ASN A 216 -8.64 25.50 4.41
N GLU A 217 -8.55 25.39 5.73
CA GLU A 217 -7.39 25.79 6.52
C GLU A 217 -6.39 24.66 6.82
N LEU A 218 -6.55 23.52 6.14
CA LEU A 218 -5.79 22.29 6.37
C LEU A 218 -4.27 22.48 6.56
N PHE A 219 -3.63 23.32 5.75
CA PHE A 219 -2.20 23.61 5.84
C PHE A 219 -1.88 25.11 5.93
N LEU A 220 -2.85 25.98 6.23
CA LEU A 220 -2.64 27.41 6.40
C LEU A 220 -1.99 27.68 7.77
N ALA A 221 -0.85 28.36 7.83
CA ALA A 221 -0.17 28.60 9.11
C ALA A 221 -0.83 29.72 9.93
N GLY A 222 -1.21 30.84 9.29
CA GLY A 222 -1.80 31.98 9.99
C GLY A 222 -2.75 32.79 9.13
N ARG A 223 -3.94 33.08 9.67
CA ARG A 223 -4.99 33.89 9.02
C ARG A 223 -4.59 35.34 8.78
N GLN A 224 -3.67 35.87 9.59
CA GLN A 224 -3.20 37.27 9.58
C GLN A 224 -1.67 37.36 9.48
N SER A 225 -1.01 36.31 9.01
CA SER A 225 0.45 36.31 8.88
C SER A 225 0.91 37.43 7.95
N SER A 226 1.95 38.16 8.35
CA SER A 226 2.63 39.14 7.51
C SER A 226 3.67 38.52 6.57
N ALA A 227 3.84 37.19 6.62
CA ALA A 227 4.76 36.48 5.75
C ALA A 227 4.21 36.38 4.32
N TYR A 228 5.11 36.18 3.35
CA TYR A 228 4.74 35.85 1.98
C TYR A 228 3.92 34.56 1.94
N ALA A 229 3.00 34.43 0.98
CA ALA A 229 2.16 33.24 0.80
C ALA A 229 2.99 31.96 0.77
N GLY A 230 4.15 31.98 0.10
CA GLY A 230 5.08 30.86 0.02
C GLY A 230 5.59 30.34 1.36
N GLN A 231 5.49 31.16 2.41
CA GLN A 231 5.99 30.91 3.75
C GLN A 231 4.86 30.77 4.78
N ASN A 232 3.59 30.97 4.37
CA ASN A 232 2.43 30.93 5.27
C ASN A 232 1.68 29.58 5.25
N PHE A 233 2.42 28.49 5.03
CA PHE A 233 1.95 27.12 5.23
C PHE A 233 2.52 26.56 6.53
N ILE A 234 1.85 25.58 7.13
CA ILE A 234 2.43 24.87 8.28
C ILE A 234 3.79 24.28 7.91
N ALA A 235 4.68 24.16 8.89
CA ALA A 235 6.00 23.64 8.62
C ALA A 235 5.90 22.19 8.13
N GLN A 236 6.73 21.82 7.15
CA GLN A 236 6.66 20.49 6.50
C GLN A 236 6.77 19.32 7.49
N HIS A 237 7.51 19.49 8.59
CA HIS A 237 7.66 18.46 9.62
C HIS A 237 6.39 18.25 10.47
N GLN A 238 5.46 19.23 10.47
CA GLN A 238 4.16 19.14 11.14
C GLN A 238 3.09 18.51 10.25
N MET A 239 3.31 18.45 8.93
CA MET A 239 2.42 17.73 8.02
C MET A 239 2.56 16.20 8.23
N PRO A 240 1.46 15.43 8.08
CA PRO A 240 1.53 13.97 8.14
C PRO A 240 2.55 13.40 7.16
N LEU A 241 3.23 12.32 7.55
CA LEU A 241 4.28 11.70 6.72
C LEU A 241 3.75 11.30 5.33
N LEU A 242 2.53 10.77 5.27
CA LEU A 242 1.86 10.38 4.04
C LEU A 242 1.51 11.60 3.16
N SER A 243 1.37 12.81 3.70
CA SER A 243 1.07 14.00 2.90
C SER A 243 2.30 14.54 2.18
N ARG A 244 3.49 14.42 2.79
CA ARG A 244 4.72 15.10 2.34
C ARG A 244 5.93 14.23 2.04
N SER A 245 5.87 12.94 2.34
CA SER A 245 6.96 12.00 2.11
C SER A 245 6.48 10.85 1.23
N ASN A 246 6.05 9.75 1.83
CA ASN A 246 5.71 8.51 1.14
C ASN A 246 4.74 7.68 1.98
N PHE A 247 4.03 6.80 1.30
CA PHE A 247 3.29 5.70 1.88
C PHE A 247 4.04 4.39 1.62
N ASN A 248 4.11 3.52 2.63
CA ASN A 248 4.67 2.17 2.50
C ASN A 248 3.50 1.18 2.65
N PRO A 249 2.87 0.77 1.53
CA PRO A 249 1.76 -0.17 1.60
C PRO A 249 2.21 -1.52 2.13
N GLU A 250 1.35 -2.19 2.89
CA GLU A 250 1.41 -3.64 3.11
C GLU A 250 -0.01 -4.19 3.03
N PHE A 251 -0.34 -4.84 1.92
CA PHE A 251 -1.67 -5.42 1.66
C PHE A 251 -1.56 -6.88 1.26
N LEU A 252 -2.60 -7.67 1.59
CA LEU A 252 -2.69 -9.07 1.21
C LEU A 252 -3.92 -9.32 0.35
N SER A 253 -3.73 -10.07 -0.74
CA SER A 253 -4.81 -10.70 -1.49
C SER A 253 -4.61 -12.21 -1.48
N VAL A 254 -5.70 -12.96 -1.32
CA VAL A 254 -5.73 -14.41 -1.42
C VAL A 254 -6.51 -14.79 -2.66
N LEU A 255 -5.84 -15.46 -3.59
CA LEU A 255 -6.44 -15.97 -4.81
C LEU A 255 -6.49 -17.49 -4.78
N SER A 256 -7.60 -18.08 -5.17
CA SER A 256 -7.73 -19.52 -5.40
C SER A 256 -7.72 -19.83 -6.89
N HIS A 257 -7.01 -20.89 -7.28
CA HIS A 257 -6.96 -21.42 -8.64
C HIS A 257 -7.41 -22.87 -8.66
N ARG A 258 -8.41 -23.23 -9.47
CA ARG A 258 -8.80 -24.64 -9.65
C ARG A 258 -7.69 -25.43 -10.35
N GLN A 259 -7.24 -26.54 -9.77
CA GLN A 259 -6.12 -27.34 -10.33
C GLN A 259 -6.43 -27.96 -11.70
N ASP A 260 -7.71 -28.18 -12.01
CA ASP A 260 -8.19 -28.63 -13.33
C ASP A 260 -8.36 -27.49 -14.35
N GLY A 261 -8.09 -26.25 -13.94
CA GLY A 261 -8.21 -25.05 -14.75
C GLY A 261 -7.02 -24.76 -15.66
N ALA A 262 -7.02 -23.56 -16.24
CA ALA A 262 -5.91 -23.12 -17.09
C ALA A 262 -4.63 -22.94 -16.26
N LYS A 263 -3.56 -23.65 -16.68
CA LYS A 263 -2.25 -23.65 -16.02
C LYS A 263 -1.61 -22.28 -15.82
N LYS A 264 -2.03 -21.28 -16.62
CA LYS A 264 -1.51 -19.93 -16.58
C LYS A 264 -2.62 -18.91 -16.40
N SER A 265 -2.33 -17.87 -15.63
CA SER A 265 -3.20 -16.70 -15.46
C SER A 265 -2.39 -15.42 -15.51
N LYS A 266 -3.07 -14.26 -15.52
CA LYS A 266 -2.41 -12.97 -15.38
C LYS A 266 -2.89 -12.26 -14.12
N ILE A 267 -1.96 -11.65 -13.39
CA ILE A 267 -2.27 -10.77 -12.25
C ILE A 267 -1.70 -9.40 -12.54
N THR A 268 -2.52 -8.36 -12.39
CA THR A 268 -2.09 -6.97 -12.48
C THR A 268 -2.12 -6.34 -11.09
N VAL A 269 -1.01 -5.74 -10.71
CA VAL A 269 -0.89 -4.94 -9.47
C VAL A 269 -0.73 -3.47 -9.84
N THR A 270 -1.58 -2.62 -9.27
CA THR A 270 -1.62 -1.18 -9.53
C THR A 270 -1.35 -0.41 -8.25
N TYR A 271 -0.33 0.44 -8.25
CA TYR A 271 -0.06 1.44 -7.22
C TYR A 271 -0.35 2.82 -7.79
N GLN A 272 -1.10 3.62 -7.05
CA GLN A 272 -1.51 4.96 -7.48
C GLN A 272 -1.43 5.94 -6.32
N ARG A 273 -1.10 7.19 -6.65
CA ARG A 273 -1.38 8.34 -5.80
C ARG A 273 -2.29 9.34 -6.49
N GLU A 274 -3.18 9.92 -5.72
CA GLU A 274 -3.94 11.12 -6.04
C GLU A 274 -3.35 12.28 -5.25
N MET A 275 -2.90 13.29 -5.97
CA MET A 275 -2.29 14.50 -5.43
C MET A 275 -3.32 15.62 -5.48
N ASP A 276 -3.54 16.24 -4.33
CA ASP A 276 -4.35 17.44 -4.24
C ASP A 276 -3.47 18.67 -4.40
N LEU A 277 -4.08 19.75 -4.90
CA LEU A 277 -3.48 21.08 -4.93
C LEU A 277 -4.05 21.89 -3.76
N TYR A 278 -3.21 22.22 -2.79
CA TYR A 278 -3.57 23.13 -1.72
C TYR A 278 -3.01 24.52 -2.04
N GLN A 279 -3.84 25.56 -1.95
CA GLN A 279 -3.43 26.93 -2.22
C GLN A 279 -3.95 27.89 -1.15
N ILE A 280 -3.22 28.98 -0.96
CA ILE A 280 -3.64 30.07 -0.09
C ILE A 280 -3.54 31.40 -0.84
N ARG A 281 -4.41 32.34 -0.48
CA ARG A 281 -4.45 33.67 -1.06
C ARG A 281 -4.72 34.73 -0.01
N TRP A 282 -3.99 35.84 -0.09
CA TRP A 282 -4.28 37.06 0.65
C TRP A 282 -5.33 37.87 -0.09
N ASN A 283 -6.37 38.32 0.61
CA ASN A 283 -7.45 39.11 0.01
C ASN A 283 -7.40 40.60 0.35
N GLY A 284 -6.34 41.07 1.01
CA GLY A 284 -6.23 42.43 1.53
C GLY A 284 -6.54 42.56 3.04
N PHE A 285 -7.22 41.57 3.63
CA PHE A 285 -7.62 41.58 5.04
C PHE A 285 -7.21 40.32 5.81
N TYR A 286 -7.24 39.15 5.19
CA TYR A 286 -6.86 37.87 5.78
C TYR A 286 -6.44 36.86 4.70
N TRP A 287 -5.78 35.78 5.15
CA TRP A 287 -5.48 34.61 4.33
C TRP A 287 -6.66 33.65 4.27
N ALA A 288 -6.96 33.14 3.09
CA ALA A 288 -7.91 32.05 2.88
C ALA A 288 -7.25 30.90 2.12
N GLY A 289 -7.59 29.66 2.48
CA GLY A 289 -7.09 28.45 1.85
C GLY A 289 -8.13 27.72 1.02
N ALA A 290 -7.68 26.92 0.05
CA ALA A 290 -8.54 26.04 -0.74
C ALA A 290 -7.77 24.76 -1.10
N ASN A 291 -8.47 23.62 -1.07
CA ASN A 291 -7.93 22.34 -1.49
C ASN A 291 -8.69 21.82 -2.72
N TYR A 292 -7.96 21.52 -3.80
CA TYR A 292 -8.52 20.99 -5.04
C TYR A 292 -8.15 19.53 -5.19
N LYS A 293 -9.18 18.68 -5.18
CA LYS A 293 -9.02 17.22 -5.13
C LYS A 293 -8.61 16.62 -6.46
N ASN A 294 -7.69 15.66 -6.40
CA ASN A 294 -7.27 14.85 -7.54
C ASN A 294 -6.78 15.72 -8.70
N PHE A 295 -6.01 16.74 -8.37
CA PHE A 295 -5.45 17.68 -9.34
C PHE A 295 -4.42 16.97 -10.24
N LYS A 296 -3.61 16.08 -9.65
CA LYS A 296 -2.74 15.16 -10.40
C LYS A 296 -2.92 13.74 -9.92
N THR A 297 -2.90 12.78 -10.84
CA THR A 297 -2.91 11.35 -10.51
C THR A 297 -1.75 10.68 -11.22
N ARG A 298 -0.98 9.88 -10.48
CA ARG A 298 0.13 9.08 -11.03
C ARG A 298 -0.05 7.63 -10.64
N THR A 299 0.05 6.77 -11.64
CA THR A 299 -0.25 5.35 -11.52
C THR A 299 0.87 4.54 -12.15
N PHE A 300 1.30 3.51 -11.42
CA PHE A 300 2.23 2.50 -11.89
C PHE A 300 1.57 1.13 -11.82
N LYS A 301 1.55 0.43 -12.95
CA LYS A 301 0.98 -0.91 -13.09
C LYS A 301 2.05 -1.89 -13.51
N SER A 302 2.00 -3.10 -13.00
CA SER A 302 2.79 -4.22 -13.48
C SER A 302 1.90 -5.45 -13.65
N THR A 303 2.01 -6.12 -14.79
CA THR A 303 1.27 -7.35 -15.08
C THR A 303 2.21 -8.54 -15.08
N TYR A 304 1.84 -9.57 -14.35
CA TYR A 304 2.59 -10.81 -14.24
C TYR A 304 1.80 -11.96 -14.85
N GLU A 305 2.48 -12.80 -15.63
CA GLU A 305 2.01 -14.16 -15.91
C GLU A 305 2.35 -15.04 -14.71
N ILE A 306 1.36 -15.81 -14.27
CA ILE A 306 1.46 -16.76 -13.18
C ILE A 306 1.38 -18.15 -13.79
N ASP A 307 2.39 -18.97 -13.57
CA ASP A 307 2.42 -20.39 -13.89
C ASP A 307 2.11 -21.18 -12.61
N TRP A 308 0.89 -21.69 -12.52
CA TRP A 308 0.39 -22.39 -11.33
C TRP A 308 1.02 -23.77 -11.15
N GLU A 309 1.39 -24.44 -12.24
CA GLU A 309 2.00 -25.78 -12.21
C GLU A 309 3.44 -25.72 -11.70
N ASN A 310 4.20 -24.71 -12.16
CA ASN A 310 5.60 -24.52 -11.77
C ASN A 310 5.79 -23.54 -10.61
N HIS A 311 4.73 -22.89 -10.14
CA HIS A 311 4.74 -21.86 -9.08
C HIS A 311 5.71 -20.71 -9.38
N LYS A 312 5.75 -20.30 -10.66
CA LYS A 312 6.65 -19.27 -11.18
C LYS A 312 5.87 -18.04 -11.60
N VAL A 313 6.54 -16.89 -11.54
CA VAL A 313 5.99 -15.62 -12.02
C VAL A 313 6.93 -15.03 -13.07
N LYS A 314 6.33 -14.38 -14.08
CA LYS A 314 7.06 -13.66 -15.12
C LYS A 314 6.43 -12.28 -15.29
N LEU A 315 7.24 -11.23 -15.19
CA LEU A 315 6.80 -9.88 -15.53
C LEU A 315 6.56 -9.81 -17.04
N LEU A 316 5.34 -9.42 -17.43
CA LEU A 316 4.96 -9.26 -18.84
C LEU A 316 5.12 -7.82 -19.28
N ASP A 317 4.58 -6.89 -18.51
CA ASP A 317 4.62 -5.46 -18.82
C ASP A 317 4.60 -4.59 -17.56
N THR A 318 5.02 -3.35 -17.74
CA THR A 318 4.84 -2.26 -16.78
C THR A 318 4.27 -1.05 -17.50
N LYS A 319 3.35 -0.32 -16.86
CA LYS A 319 2.74 0.87 -17.44
C LYS A 319 2.71 2.02 -16.44
N GLU A 320 3.18 3.17 -16.90
CA GLU A 320 3.11 4.44 -16.20
C GLU A 320 2.03 5.33 -16.83
N THR A 321 1.14 5.90 -16.02
CA THR A 321 0.18 6.91 -16.48
C THR A 321 0.15 8.11 -15.53
N GLU A 322 0.08 9.31 -16.10
CA GLU A 322 -0.09 10.57 -15.38
C GLU A 322 -1.27 11.34 -15.97
N ASN A 323 -2.21 11.74 -15.12
CA ASN A 323 -3.34 12.58 -15.50
C ASN A 323 -3.27 13.88 -14.69
N ASN A 324 -3.45 15.02 -15.35
CA ASN A 324 -3.52 16.34 -14.73
C ASN A 324 -4.86 16.98 -15.07
N LYS A 325 -5.48 17.63 -14.09
CA LYS A 325 -6.61 18.55 -14.30
C LYS A 325 -6.12 19.98 -14.49
#